data_AF-A0A3M6VSU5-F1
#
_entry.id   AF-A0A3M6VSU5-F1
#
_cell.length_a   1.000
_cell.length_b   1.000
_cell.length_c   1.000
_cell.angle_alpha   90.00
_cell.angle_beta   90.00
_cell.angle_gamma   90.00
#
_symmetry.space_group_name_H-M   'P 1'
#
loop_
_entity.id
_entity.type
_entity.pdbx_description
1 polymer ?
#
loop_
_entity_poly.entity_id
_entity_poly.type
_entity_poly.pdbx_seq_one_letter_code
_entity_poly.pdbx_strand_id
1 'polypeptide(L)'
;MIRFTALSMEFFDRVEIAMKPLHPPINDEFQLQRDANGGELVIRTNAQEFKIKVLTSKQQIELLSPASCLRTYHWNAMTKRWEDVLQQVSVVLHLINDSCRCVLQADTHDIEGLLTRDLMRFCAGIPLF
;
A
#
# COMPACT_ATOMS: atom_id res chain seq x y z
N MET A 1 2.57 -22.33 -2.86
CA MET A 1 2.12 -21.62 -1.63
C MET A 1 3.30 -21.00 -0.88
N ILE A 2 4.32 -21.76 -0.48
CA ILE A 2 5.54 -21.27 0.23
C ILE A 2 6.21 -20.08 -0.48
N ARG A 3 6.34 -20.13 -1.81
CA ARG A 3 6.97 -19.06 -2.60
C ARG A 3 6.24 -17.72 -2.50
N PHE A 4 4.91 -17.72 -2.54
CA PHE A 4 4.12 -16.50 -2.42
C PHE A 4 4.27 -15.91 -1.01
N THR A 5 4.16 -16.75 0.02
CA THR A 5 4.34 -16.33 1.41
C THR A 5 5.70 -15.68 1.63
N ALA A 6 6.78 -16.25 1.09
CA ALA A 6 8.12 -15.65 1.16
C ALA A 6 8.17 -14.27 0.48
N LEU A 7 7.63 -14.16 -0.74
CA LEU A 7 7.60 -12.89 -1.48
C LEU A 7 6.79 -11.81 -0.77
N SER A 8 5.63 -12.16 -0.19
CA SER A 8 4.79 -11.21 0.53
C SER A 8 5.45 -10.75 1.85
N MET A 9 6.13 -11.66 2.55
CA MET A 9 6.88 -11.31 3.76
C MET A 9 8.06 -10.41 3.45
N GLU A 10 8.84 -10.72 2.40
CA GLU A 10 9.96 -9.89 1.95
C GLU A 10 9.48 -8.47 1.58
N PHE A 11 8.33 -8.36 0.93
CA PHE A 11 7.73 -7.06 0.64
C PHE A 11 7.40 -6.27 1.91
N PHE A 12 6.77 -6.90 2.91
CA PHE A 12 6.47 -6.24 4.18
C PHE A 12 7.75 -5.80 4.90
N ASP A 13 8.78 -6.64 4.91
CA ASP A 13 10.08 -6.32 5.52
C ASP A 13 10.70 -5.09 4.84
N ARG A 14 10.61 -4.98 3.50
CA ARG A 14 11.08 -3.79 2.77
C ARG A 14 10.28 -2.54 3.14
N VAL A 15 8.96 -2.62 3.28
CA VAL A 15 8.12 -1.49 3.70
C VAL A 15 8.51 -1.04 5.11
N GLU A 16 8.65 -1.97 6.05
CA GLU A 16 9.08 -1.68 7.43
C GLU A 16 10.45 -1.02 7.49
N ILE A 17 11.42 -1.54 6.74
CA ILE A 17 12.76 -0.96 6.65
C ILE A 17 12.70 0.47 6.08
N ALA A 18 11.95 0.67 4.99
CA ALA A 18 11.82 1.97 4.32
C ALA A 18 11.12 3.02 5.21
N MET A 19 10.18 2.59 6.05
CA MET A 19 9.42 3.47 6.95
C MET A 19 10.08 3.69 8.30
N LYS A 20 11.11 2.91 8.65
CA LYS A 20 11.87 3.08 9.90
C LYS A 20 12.27 4.54 10.20
N PRO A 21 12.71 5.36 9.22
CA PRO A 21 13.04 6.76 9.46
C PRO A 21 11.85 7.65 9.82
N LEU A 22 10.60 7.23 9.60
CA LEU A 22 9.41 8.01 9.93
C LEU A 22 8.94 7.80 11.37
N HIS A 23 9.50 6.82 12.09
CA HIS A 23 9.14 6.58 13.48
C HIS A 23 9.57 7.75 14.39
N PRO A 24 8.99 7.85 15.60
CA PRO A 24 9.44 8.79 16.62
C PRO A 24 10.97 8.73 16.80
N PRO A 25 11.64 9.89 16.96
CA PRO A 25 11.08 11.22 17.22
C PRO A 25 10.77 12.06 15.96
N ILE A 26 10.90 11.49 14.75
CA ILE A 26 10.74 12.27 13.50
C ILE A 26 9.26 12.58 13.24
N ASN A 27 8.37 11.62 13.51
CA ASN A 27 6.94 11.82 13.48
C ASN A 27 6.30 11.05 14.62
N ASP A 28 5.90 11.76 15.68
CA ASP A 28 5.31 11.18 16.89
C ASP A 28 3.93 10.56 16.66
N GLU A 29 3.27 10.95 15.57
CA GLU A 29 1.95 10.46 15.17
C GLU A 29 2.04 9.30 14.17
N PHE A 30 3.24 9.02 13.63
CA PHE A 30 3.45 7.90 12.72
C PHE A 30 3.43 6.57 13.45
N GLN A 31 2.59 5.65 12.99
CA GLN A 31 2.54 4.28 13.50
C GLN A 31 2.59 3.29 12.35
N LEU A 32 3.41 2.27 12.52
CA LEU A 32 3.48 1.11 11.63
C LEU A 32 3.22 -0.14 12.45
N GLN A 33 2.20 -0.90 12.09
CA GLN A 33 1.78 -2.11 12.82
C GLN A 33 1.56 -3.27 11.87
N ARG A 34 2.27 -4.36 12.09
CA ARG A 34 2.06 -5.64 11.42
C ARG A 34 1.17 -6.52 12.28
N ASP A 35 0.16 -7.14 11.67
CA ASP A 35 -0.69 -8.11 12.36
C ASP A 35 0.14 -9.29 12.87
N ALA A 36 -0.27 -9.89 13.98
CA ALA A 36 0.38 -11.03 14.60
C ALA A 36 0.47 -12.24 13.66
N ASN A 37 -0.48 -12.38 12.72
CA ASN A 37 -0.46 -13.45 11.72
C ASN A 37 0.36 -13.10 10.48
N GLY A 38 0.96 -11.90 10.43
CA GLY A 38 1.77 -11.40 9.31
C GLY A 38 0.99 -11.13 8.02
N GLY A 39 -0.34 -11.19 8.07
CA GLY A 39 -1.22 -11.06 6.90
C GLY A 39 -1.66 -9.63 6.59
N GLU A 40 -1.40 -8.67 7.49
CA GLU A 40 -1.77 -7.28 7.32
C GLU A 40 -0.68 -6.36 7.88
N LEU A 41 -0.45 -5.24 7.20
CA LEU A 41 0.40 -4.14 7.63
C LEU A 41 -0.43 -2.85 7.58
N VAL A 42 -0.51 -2.14 8.69
CA VAL A 42 -1.28 -0.91 8.84
C VAL A 42 -0.33 0.25 9.09
N ILE A 43 -0.44 1.29 8.28
CA ILE A 43 0.33 2.53 8.39
C ILE A 43 -0.64 3.62 8.81
N ARG A 44 -0.39 4.26 9.94
CA ARG A 44 -1.17 5.41 10.42
C ARG A 44 -0.31 6.64 10.44
N THR A 45 -0.89 7.72 9.94
CA THR A 45 -0.38 9.07 10.02
C THR A 45 -1.36 9.90 10.85
N ASN A 46 -1.00 11.15 11.15
CA ASN A 46 -1.90 12.09 11.82
C ASN A 46 -3.24 12.29 11.11
N ALA A 47 -3.27 12.13 9.78
CA ALA A 47 -4.41 12.44 8.96
C ALA A 47 -5.14 11.19 8.44
N GLN A 48 -4.43 10.07 8.25
CA GLN A 48 -4.93 8.97 7.44
C GLN A 48 -4.39 7.59 7.86
N GLU A 49 -5.12 6.55 7.44
CA GLU A 49 -4.76 5.14 7.60
C GLU A 49 -4.62 4.47 6.23
N PHE A 50 -3.54 3.71 6.05
CA PHE A 50 -3.31 2.84 4.90
C PHE A 50 -3.27 1.39 5.39
N LYS A 51 -3.81 0.46 4.59
CA LYS A 51 -3.76 -0.98 4.89
C LYS A 51 -3.20 -1.75 3.73
N ILE A 52 -2.28 -2.65 4.03
CA ILE A 52 -1.70 -3.58 3.08
C ILE A 52 -2.04 -4.98 3.57
N LYS A 53 -2.77 -5.76 2.79
CA LYS A 53 -3.28 -7.07 3.19
C LYS A 53 -2.85 -8.17 2.22
N VAL A 54 -2.35 -9.27 2.75
CA VAL A 54 -1.97 -10.46 2.00
C VAL A 54 -3.17 -11.39 1.87
N LEU A 55 -3.60 -11.63 0.64
CA LEU A 55 -4.67 -12.58 0.30
C LEU A 55 -4.06 -13.90 -0.16
N THR A 56 -3.65 -14.75 0.79
CA THR A 56 -2.96 -16.02 0.51
C THR A 56 -3.73 -16.95 -0.42
N SER A 57 -5.06 -17.03 -0.29
CA SER A 57 -5.90 -17.89 -1.15
C SER A 57 -5.91 -17.45 -2.62
N LYS A 58 -5.70 -16.16 -2.89
CA LYS A 58 -5.65 -15.59 -4.24
C LYS A 58 -4.23 -15.32 -4.73
N GLN A 59 -3.22 -15.47 -3.87
CA GLN A 59 -1.84 -15.05 -4.14
C GLN A 59 -1.75 -13.58 -4.59
N GLN A 60 -2.46 -12.71 -3.86
CA GLN A 60 -2.55 -11.28 -4.15
C GLN A 60 -2.22 -10.45 -2.91
N ILE A 61 -1.86 -9.18 -3.14
CA ILE A 61 -1.75 -8.16 -2.10
C ILE A 61 -2.78 -7.07 -2.39
N GLU A 62 -3.55 -6.69 -1.39
CA GLU A 62 -4.45 -5.54 -1.44
C GLU A 62 -3.81 -4.34 -0.75
N LEU A 63 -3.86 -3.17 -1.40
CA LEU A 63 -3.50 -1.89 -0.81
C LEU A 63 -4.75 -1.01 -0.74
N LEU A 64 -5.17 -0.64 0.45
CA LEU A 64 -6.19 0.37 0.69
C LEU A 64 -5.50 1.70 1.01
N SER A 65 -5.64 2.66 0.10
CA SER A 65 -5.14 4.02 0.24
C SER A 65 -6.29 5.05 0.23
N PRO A 66 -6.26 6.08 1.09
CA PRO A 66 -7.22 7.18 1.04
C PRO A 66 -7.20 7.96 -0.29
N ALA A 67 -6.06 8.03 -1.00
CA ALA A 67 -5.95 8.72 -2.29
C ALA A 67 -6.36 7.85 -3.47
N SER A 68 -5.97 6.57 -3.45
CA SER A 68 -6.07 5.69 -4.63
C SER A 68 -7.11 4.59 -4.51
N CYS A 69 -7.86 4.58 -3.40
CA CYS A 69 -8.81 3.53 -3.05
C CYS A 69 -8.14 2.15 -2.95
N LEU A 70 -8.95 1.10 -2.95
CA LEU A 70 -8.48 -0.29 -2.92
C LEU A 70 -7.86 -0.68 -4.26
N ARG A 71 -6.64 -1.20 -4.22
CA ARG A 71 -5.90 -1.76 -5.36
C ARG A 71 -5.45 -3.17 -5.05
N THR A 72 -5.37 -4.02 -6.07
CA THR A 72 -4.99 -5.43 -5.93
C THR A 72 -3.80 -5.72 -6.82
N TYR A 73 -2.79 -6.39 -6.26
CA TYR A 73 -1.52 -6.63 -6.93
C TYR A 73 -1.20 -8.12 -7.03
N HIS A 74 -0.57 -8.52 -8.13
CA HIS A 74 0.01 -9.85 -8.33
C HIS A 74 1.52 -9.78 -8.54
N TRP A 75 2.21 -10.86 -8.17
CA TRP A 75 3.65 -10.94 -8.40
C TRP A 75 3.94 -11.29 -9.86
N ASN A 76 4.60 -10.39 -10.58
CA ASN A 76 5.14 -10.67 -11.89
C ASN A 76 6.56 -11.23 -11.76
N ALA A 77 6.73 -12.50 -12.10
CA ALA A 77 8.02 -13.19 -11.99
C ALA A 77 9.07 -12.73 -13.00
N MET A 78 8.65 -12.11 -14.12
CA MET A 78 9.55 -11.57 -15.15
C MET A 78 10.16 -10.25 -14.70
N THR A 79 9.32 -9.32 -14.24
CA THR A 79 9.75 -7.99 -13.81
C THR A 79 10.21 -7.97 -12.35
N LYS A 80 9.91 -9.03 -11.59
CA LYS A 80 10.14 -9.15 -10.14
C LYS A 80 9.46 -8.01 -9.35
N ARG A 81 8.24 -7.67 -9.74
CA ARG A 81 7.45 -6.58 -9.14
C ARG A 81 6.03 -7.02 -8.82
N TRP A 82 5.41 -6.32 -7.88
CA TRP A 82 3.97 -6.41 -7.59
C TRP A 82 3.23 -5.44 -8.50
N GLU A 83 2.55 -5.96 -9.51
CA GLU A 83 1.87 -5.17 -10.55
C GLU A 83 0.35 -5.15 -10.31
N ASP A 84 -0.29 -4.02 -10.59
CA ASP A 84 -1.74 -3.85 -10.41
C ASP A 84 -2.49 -4.80 -11.37
N VAL A 85 -3.43 -5.56 -10.82
CA VAL A 85 -4.32 -6.46 -11.58
C VAL A 85 -5.22 -5.65 -12.53
N LEU A 86 -5.51 -4.39 -12.18
CA LEU A 86 -6.33 -3.49 -12.98
C LEU A 86 -5.52 -2.79 -14.07
N GLN A 87 -5.17 -3.52 -15.14
CA GLN A 87 -4.87 -2.86 -16.43
C GLN A 87 -6.12 -2.36 -17.17
N GLN A 88 -7.33 -2.73 -16.77
CA GLN A 88 -8.58 -2.26 -17.38
C GLN A 88 -9.70 -2.29 -16.35
N VAL A 89 -10.21 -1.12 -15.95
CA VAL A 89 -11.58 -0.62 -16.17
C VAL A 89 -11.64 0.76 -15.47
N SER A 90 -11.79 1.84 -16.24
CA SER A 90 -12.22 3.14 -15.72
C SER A 90 -13.64 3.00 -15.17
N VAL A 91 -13.80 2.52 -13.95
CA VAL A 91 -15.05 2.70 -13.21
C VAL A 91 -14.87 3.94 -12.37
N VAL A 92 -15.41 5.06 -12.85
CA VAL A 92 -15.65 6.22 -12.00
C VAL A 92 -16.76 5.81 -11.02
N LEU A 93 -16.40 5.17 -9.92
CA LEU A 93 -17.33 4.92 -8.83
C LEU A 93 -17.51 6.25 -8.08
N HIS A 94 -18.46 7.07 -8.52
CA HIS A 94 -19.00 8.15 -7.70
C HIS A 94 -19.71 7.51 -6.51
N LEU A 95 -18.97 7.22 -5.44
CA LEU A 95 -19.60 6.93 -4.16
C LEU A 95 -20.08 8.26 -3.58
N ILE A 96 -21.39 8.46 -3.72
CA ILE A 96 -22.18 9.44 -2.99
C ILE A 96 -22.07 9.06 -1.51
N ASN A 97 -21.13 9.69 -0.80
CA ASN A 97 -21.17 10.06 0.63
C ASN A 97 -19.81 10.67 1.04
N ASP A 98 -19.71 11.98 0.86
CA ASP A 98 -19.03 12.98 1.71
C ASP A 98 -17.67 12.76 2.42
N SER A 99 -16.80 11.78 2.09
CA SER A 99 -15.47 11.77 2.75
C SER A 99 -14.24 11.26 1.98
N CYS A 100 -14.33 10.72 0.77
CA CYS A 100 -13.11 10.27 0.06
C CYS A 100 -13.23 10.48 -1.45
N ARG A 101 -12.55 11.50 -1.98
CA ARG A 101 -12.38 11.70 -3.43
C ARG A 101 -11.15 10.90 -3.90
N CYS A 102 -11.26 9.58 -3.98
CA CYS A 102 -10.20 8.78 -4.59
C CYS A 102 -10.33 8.80 -6.12
N VAL A 103 -9.22 9.01 -6.82
CA VAL A 103 -9.21 8.98 -8.30
C VAL A 103 -8.77 7.59 -8.74
N LEU A 104 -9.69 6.81 -9.28
CA LEU A 104 -9.39 5.55 -9.96
C LEU A 104 -8.78 5.84 -11.33
N GLN A 105 -7.52 6.28 -11.35
CA GLN A 105 -6.76 6.40 -12.58
C GLN A 105 -6.13 5.05 -12.91
N ALA A 106 -6.18 4.64 -14.19
CA ALA A 106 -5.34 3.55 -14.68
C ALA A 106 -3.89 4.00 -14.50
N ASP A 107 -3.21 3.36 -13.56
CA ASP A 107 -1.94 3.84 -13.08
C ASP A 107 -0.98 2.67 -13.10
N THR A 108 0.05 2.75 -13.93
CA THR A 108 0.95 1.63 -14.20
C THR A 108 1.99 1.43 -13.11
N HIS A 109 1.77 2.00 -11.92
CA HIS A 109 2.67 1.86 -10.80
C HIS A 109 2.60 0.45 -10.23
N ASP A 110 3.78 -0.08 -9.88
CA ASP A 110 3.86 -1.18 -8.92
C ASP A 110 3.39 -0.70 -7.52
N ILE A 111 3.16 -1.64 -6.61
CA ILE A 111 2.65 -1.33 -5.27
C ILE A 111 3.56 -0.35 -4.51
N GLU A 112 4.88 -0.46 -4.69
CA GLU A 112 5.88 0.37 -4.01
C GLU A 112 5.80 1.82 -4.50
N GLY A 113 5.70 2.02 -5.82
CA GLY A 113 5.50 3.34 -6.42
C GLY A 113 4.19 4.01 -5.99
N LEU A 114 3.08 3.26 -6.00
CA LEU A 114 1.78 3.81 -5.59
C LEU A 114 1.78 4.18 -4.10
N LEU A 115 2.29 3.29 -3.24
CA LEU A 115 2.38 3.51 -1.80
C LEU A 115 3.24 4.75 -1.49
N THR A 116 4.41 4.86 -2.11
CA THR A 116 5.32 6.01 -1.91
C THR A 116 4.64 7.32 -2.30
N ARG A 117 4.04 7.37 -3.49
CA ARG A 117 3.34 8.57 -3.98
C ARG A 117 2.21 8.98 -3.04
N ASP A 118 1.40 8.03 -2.58
CA ASP A 118 0.26 8.34 -1.73
C ASP A 118 0.69 8.74 -0.31
N LEU A 119 1.73 8.11 0.23
CA LEU A 119 2.32 8.52 1.51
C LEU A 119 2.89 9.94 1.43
N MET A 120 3.59 10.28 0.35
CA MET A 120 4.11 11.65 0.13
C MET A 120 2.99 12.70 0.05
N ARG A 121 1.75 12.32 -0.31
CA ARG A 121 0.60 13.24 -0.31
C ARG A 121 0.01 13.48 1.09
N PHE A 122 0.10 12.50 1.99
CA PHE A 122 -0.61 12.55 3.28
C PHE A 122 0.30 12.59 4.50
N CYS A 123 1.60 12.34 4.35
CA CYS A 123 2.58 12.51 5.42
C CYS A 123 3.31 13.82 5.22
N ALA A 124 3.01 14.82 6.05
CA ALA A 124 3.93 15.95 6.24
C ALA A 124 5.20 15.41 6.93
N GLY A 125 6.39 15.67 6.36
CA GLY A 125 7.67 15.25 6.95
C GLY A 125 8.38 14.05 6.31
N ILE A 126 7.85 13.48 5.21
CA ILE A 126 8.65 12.56 4.39
C ILE A 126 9.66 13.38 3.58
N PRO A 127 10.99 13.13 3.69
CA PRO A 127 11.96 13.78 2.84
C PRO A 127 11.65 13.46 1.38
N LEU A 128 11.56 14.51 0.56
CA LEU A 128 11.53 14.38 -0.90
C LEU A 128 12.88 13.76 -1.32
N PHE A 129 12.83 12.62 -2.01
CA PHE A 129 13.98 12.06 -2.73
C PHE A 129 14.03 12.63 -4.14
#